data_AF-A0A7C1DM48-F1
#
_entry.id   AF-A0A7C1DM48-F1
#
_cell.length_a   1.000
_cell.length_b   1.000
_cell.length_c   1.000
_cell.angle_alpha   90.00
_cell.angle_beta   90.00
_cell.angle_gamma   90.00
#
_symmetry.space_group_name_H-M   'P 1'
#
loop_
_entity.id
_entity.type
_entity.pdbx_description
1 polymer ?
#
loop_
_entity_poly.entity_id
_entity_poly.type
_entity_poly.pdbx_seq_one_letter_code
_entity_poly.pdbx_strand_id
1 'polypeptide(L)'
;MKHMLMLKIPFLLAGLIALTAAGCVKFNKPSLKIEHYTLEYEPVISAGTHALPVVIRVERFTSAPIYNTTRMIYREKPFSRDAYHYHKWRAVPADLVSYFIARDMGVSGMFEAAFPPGTSPG
;
A
#
# COMPACT_ATOMS: atom_id res chain seq x y z
N MET A 1 48.99 -19.81 -46.43
CA MET A 1 47.76 -20.09 -45.64
C MET A 1 47.84 -19.67 -44.16
N LYS A 2 48.98 -19.82 -43.45
CA LYS A 2 49.14 -19.39 -42.03
C LYS A 2 48.89 -17.89 -41.78
N HIS A 3 49.33 -17.01 -42.68
CA HIS A 3 49.13 -15.56 -42.57
C HIS A 3 47.65 -15.12 -42.61
N MET A 4 46.81 -15.83 -43.36
CA MET A 4 45.38 -15.50 -43.50
C MET A 4 44.55 -15.98 -42.30
N LEU A 5 45.07 -16.95 -41.54
CA LEU A 5 44.47 -17.41 -40.27
C LEU A 5 44.83 -16.46 -39.12
N MET A 6 46.07 -15.96 -39.07
CA MET A 6 46.57 -15.01 -38.07
C MET A 6 45.86 -13.66 -38.10
N LEU A 7 45.33 -13.23 -39.26
CA LEU A 7 44.57 -11.98 -39.40
C LEU A 7 43.10 -12.10 -38.96
N LYS A 8 42.53 -13.32 -38.98
CA LYS A 8 41.12 -13.57 -38.61
C LYS A 8 40.93 -13.84 -37.11
N ILE A 9 41.95 -14.38 -36.46
CA ILE A 9 42.00 -14.62 -35.01
C ILE A 9 41.77 -13.35 -34.17
N PRO A 10 42.41 -12.19 -34.43
CA PRO A 10 42.17 -10.97 -33.66
C PRO A 10 40.75 -10.43 -33.86
N PHE A 11 40.15 -10.63 -35.03
CA PHE A 11 38.77 -10.20 -35.31
C PHE A 11 37.74 -11.04 -34.55
N LEU A 12 37.96 -12.37 -34.46
CA LEU A 12 37.14 -13.27 -33.64
C LEU A 12 37.31 -13.00 -32.14
N LEU A 13 38.53 -12.71 -31.69
CA LEU A 13 38.79 -12.34 -30.29
C LEU A 13 38.10 -11.02 -29.92
N ALA A 14 38.17 -10.02 -30.80
CA ALA A 14 37.51 -8.73 -30.60
C ALA A 14 35.99 -8.86 -30.55
N GLY A 15 35.39 -9.70 -31.41
CA GLY A 15 33.96 -10.00 -31.38
C GLY A 15 33.53 -10.68 -30.07
N LEU A 16 34.31 -11.65 -29.58
CA LEU A 16 34.03 -12.34 -28.33
C LEU A 16 34.13 -11.39 -27.11
N ILE A 17 35.14 -10.53 -27.09
CA ILE A 17 35.32 -9.51 -26.05
C ILE A 17 34.12 -8.53 -26.06
N ALA A 18 33.67 -8.08 -27.23
CA ALA A 18 32.52 -7.20 -27.35
C ALA A 18 31.21 -7.83 -26.83
N LEU A 19 30.97 -9.13 -27.12
CA LEU A 19 29.80 -9.85 -26.58
C LEU A 19 29.86 -9.98 -25.06
N THR A 20 31.04 -10.24 -24.48
CA THR A 20 31.18 -10.32 -23.01
C THR A 20 31.06 -8.96 -22.33
N ALA A 21 31.49 -7.87 -23.00
CA ALA A 21 31.37 -6.52 -22.47
C ALA A 21 29.92 -6.00 -22.44
N ALA A 22 29.06 -6.46 -23.36
CA ALA A 22 27.64 -6.10 -23.38
C ALA A 22 26.85 -6.66 -22.18
N GLY A 23 27.33 -7.74 -21.54
CA GLY A 23 26.70 -8.33 -20.35
C GLY A 23 26.91 -7.52 -19.06
N CYS A 24 27.86 -6.58 -19.04
CA CYS A 24 28.11 -5.71 -17.88
C CYS A 24 27.23 -4.44 -17.88
N VAL A 25 26.37 -4.25 -18.88
CA VAL A 25 25.39 -3.16 -18.87
C VAL A 25 24.30 -3.51 -17.87
N LYS A 26 24.46 -2.98 -16.65
CA LYS A 26 23.50 -3.12 -15.55
C LYS A 26 22.20 -2.39 -15.93
N PHE A 27 21.28 -3.09 -16.58
CA PHE A 27 19.91 -2.63 -16.80
C PHE A 27 19.23 -2.49 -15.44
N ASN A 28 19.34 -1.29 -14.86
CA ASN A 28 18.67 -0.95 -13.62
C ASN A 28 17.19 -0.76 -13.95
N LYS A 29 16.41 -1.85 -13.92
CA LYS A 29 14.95 -1.76 -14.09
C LYS A 29 14.44 -0.84 -12.97
N PRO A 30 13.74 0.26 -13.27
CA PRO A 30 13.20 1.12 -12.24
C PRO A 30 12.34 0.26 -11.31
N SER A 31 12.72 0.21 -10.04
CA SER A 31 11.96 -0.52 -9.03
C SER A 31 10.57 0.10 -9.00
N LEU A 32 9.53 -0.69 -9.28
CA LEU A 32 8.16 -0.19 -9.18
C LEU A 32 7.88 0.11 -7.71
N LYS A 33 7.77 1.41 -7.40
CA LYS A 33 7.50 1.92 -6.05
C LYS A 33 6.10 1.49 -5.63
N ILE A 34 5.98 0.98 -4.41
CA ILE A 34 4.69 0.67 -3.80
C ILE A 34 4.17 1.95 -3.14
N GLU A 35 3.05 2.47 -3.64
CA GLU A 35 2.33 3.59 -3.05
C GLU A 35 1.40 3.09 -1.94
N HIS A 36 1.40 3.81 -0.81
CA HIS A 36 0.58 3.49 0.35
C HIS A 36 -0.47 4.57 0.54
N TYR A 37 -1.72 4.16 0.71
CA TYR A 37 -2.88 5.03 0.80
C TYR A 37 -3.53 4.91 2.18
N THR A 38 -4.05 6.03 2.66
CA THR A 38 -4.92 6.11 3.83
C THR A 38 -6.18 6.87 3.45
N LEU A 39 -7.18 6.86 4.32
CA LEU A 39 -8.33 7.73 4.17
C LEU A 39 -7.92 9.16 4.55
N GLU A 40 -8.38 10.13 3.77
CA GLU A 40 -8.20 11.55 4.03
C GLU A 40 -9.50 12.25 3.66
N TYR A 41 -10.16 12.79 4.67
CA TYR A 41 -11.41 13.53 4.53
C TYR A 41 -11.68 14.32 5.81
N GLU A 42 -12.39 15.43 5.65
CA GLU A 42 -12.86 16.26 6.75
C GLU A 42 -14.03 15.58 7.49
N PRO A 43 -13.98 15.48 8.82
CA PRO A 43 -15.06 14.91 9.60
C PRO A 43 -16.28 15.84 9.59
N VAL A 44 -17.48 15.25 9.61
CA VAL A 44 -18.73 16.00 9.69
C VAL A 44 -19.00 16.37 11.14
N ILE A 45 -19.02 17.67 11.43
CA ILE A 45 -19.34 18.21 12.76
C ILE A 45 -20.86 18.47 12.81
N SER A 46 -21.53 17.95 13.83
CA SER A 46 -22.96 18.20 14.01
C SER A 46 -23.17 19.53 14.72
N ALA A 47 -23.56 20.57 13.99
CA ALA A 47 -23.94 21.84 14.57
C ALA A 47 -25.29 21.72 15.31
N GLY A 48 -25.34 22.12 16.58
CA GLY A 48 -26.60 22.35 17.31
C GLY A 48 -27.15 21.19 18.14
N THR A 49 -26.36 20.17 18.45
CA THR A 49 -26.77 19.08 19.36
C THR A 49 -26.05 19.23 20.70
N HIS A 50 -26.78 19.18 21.82
CA HIS A 50 -26.15 18.99 23.13
C HIS A 50 -25.51 17.61 23.16
N ALA A 51 -24.22 17.53 23.50
CA ALA A 51 -23.52 16.26 23.64
C ALA A 51 -24.23 15.38 24.67
N LEU A 52 -24.40 14.10 24.35
CA LEU A 52 -24.85 13.12 25.31
C LEU A 52 -23.76 12.93 26.38
N PRO A 53 -24.09 12.89 27.68
CA PRO A 53 -23.13 12.71 28.78
C PRO A 53 -22.71 11.24 28.88
N VAL A 54 -22.15 10.72 27.78
CA VAL A 54 -21.70 9.34 27.63
C VAL A 54 -20.34 9.31 26.97
N VAL A 55 -19.50 8.41 27.46
CA VAL A 55 -18.20 8.10 26.86
C VAL A 55 -18.33 6.84 26.03
N ILE A 56 -17.95 6.91 24.76
CA ILE A 56 -17.96 5.78 23.84
C ILE A 56 -16.53 5.29 23.61
N ARG A 57 -16.31 3.99 23.68
CA ARG A 57 -15.09 3.36 23.17
C ARG A 57 -15.44 2.57 21.91
N VAL A 58 -14.74 2.87 20.83
CA VAL A 58 -14.87 2.10 19.59
C VAL A 58 -13.96 0.89 19.71
N GLU A 59 -14.55 -0.30 19.68
CA GLU A 59 -13.80 -1.55 19.62
C GLU A 59 -13.21 -1.77 18.23
N ARG A 60 -12.15 -2.59 18.15
CA ARG A 60 -11.52 -2.90 16.87
C ARG A 60 -12.48 -3.70 16.00
N PHE A 61 -12.74 -3.20 14.80
CA PHE A 61 -13.56 -3.90 13.83
C PHE A 61 -12.81 -5.12 13.30
N THR A 62 -13.59 -6.12 12.88
CA THR A 62 -13.08 -7.29 12.18
C THR A 62 -13.48 -7.25 10.71
N SER A 63 -12.66 -7.81 9.83
CA SER A 63 -12.98 -7.97 8.42
C SER A 63 -12.99 -9.44 8.01
N ALA A 64 -13.72 -9.77 6.94
CA ALA A 64 -13.64 -11.11 6.36
C ALA A 64 -12.19 -11.42 5.93
N PRO A 65 -11.76 -12.69 5.93
CA PRO A 65 -10.35 -13.06 5.70
C PRO A 65 -9.73 -12.44 4.45
N ILE A 66 -10.50 -12.31 3.37
CA ILE A 66 -10.06 -11.71 2.11
C ILE A 66 -9.72 -10.22 2.20
N TYR A 67 -10.29 -9.50 3.16
CA TYR A 67 -10.06 -8.09 3.42
C TYR A 67 -9.15 -7.86 4.64
N ASN A 68 -8.68 -8.93 5.30
CA ASN A 68 -7.72 -8.83 6.40
C ASN A 68 -6.28 -8.75 5.86
N THR A 69 -6.01 -7.72 5.06
CA THR A 69 -4.73 -7.49 4.40
C THR A 69 -4.58 -6.01 4.06
N THR A 70 -3.35 -5.53 3.91
CA THR A 70 -3.08 -4.18 3.40
C THR A 70 -3.19 -4.10 1.88
N ARG A 71 -3.38 -5.22 1.17
CA ARG A 71 -3.64 -5.22 -0.27
C ARG A 71 -4.98 -4.56 -0.56
N MET A 72 -5.00 -3.68 -1.55
CA MET A 72 -6.23 -3.06 -2.01
C MET A 72 -6.96 -4.02 -2.95
N ILE A 73 -8.02 -4.65 -2.43
CA ILE A 73 -8.79 -5.67 -3.14
C ILE A 73 -9.84 -5.02 -4.03
N TYR A 74 -9.91 -5.43 -5.29
CA TYR A 74 -10.93 -5.01 -6.25
C TYR A 74 -11.69 -6.22 -6.82
N ARG A 75 -12.80 -5.94 -7.51
CA ARG A 75 -13.67 -6.95 -8.13
C ARG A 75 -14.07 -6.51 -9.53
N GLU A 76 -13.59 -7.21 -10.55
CA GLU A 76 -14.00 -6.98 -11.95
C GLU A 76 -15.19 -7.85 -12.38
N LYS A 77 -15.27 -9.07 -11.86
CA LYS A 77 -16.30 -10.06 -12.25
C LYS A 77 -16.95 -10.66 -11.01
N PRO A 78 -18.17 -11.22 -11.12
CA PRO A 78 -18.72 -12.07 -10.08
C PRO A 78 -17.69 -13.14 -9.65
N PHE A 79 -17.56 -13.37 -8.35
CA PHE A 79 -16.61 -14.33 -7.75
C PHE A 79 -15.10 -14.06 -7.97
N SER A 80 -14.71 -13.05 -8.74
CA SER A 80 -13.31 -12.64 -8.85
C SER A 80 -12.93 -11.64 -7.76
N ARG A 81 -11.76 -11.82 -7.17
CA ARG A 81 -11.14 -10.88 -6.24
C ARG A 81 -9.65 -10.87 -6.53
N ASP A 82 -9.14 -9.69 -6.83
CA ASP A 82 -7.73 -9.49 -7.10
C ASP A 82 -7.25 -8.23 -6.36
N ALA A 83 -5.95 -7.99 -6.35
CA ALA A 83 -5.30 -6.93 -5.61
C ALA A 83 -4.39 -6.10 -6.51
N TYR A 84 -4.40 -4.77 -6.33
CA TYR A 84 -3.41 -3.92 -6.97
C TYR A 84 -1.99 -4.29 -6.51
N HIS A 85 -1.08 -4.46 -7.45
CA HIS A 85 0.30 -4.86 -7.16
C HIS A 85 1.13 -3.75 -6.48
N TYR A 86 0.91 -2.50 -6.88
CA TYR A 86 1.71 -1.34 -6.45
C TYR A 86 0.93 -0.32 -5.61
N HIS A 87 -0.34 -0.59 -5.30
CA HIS A 87 -1.17 0.27 -4.46
C HIS A 87 -1.67 -0.53 -3.27
N LYS A 88 -1.32 -0.07 -2.06
CA LYS A 88 -1.67 -0.75 -0.81
C LYS A 88 -2.28 0.24 0.17
N TRP A 89 -3.15 -0.26 1.04
CA TRP A 89 -3.54 0.47 2.24
C TRP A 89 -2.37 0.61 3.20
N ARG A 90 -2.32 1.72 3.94
CA ARG A 90 -1.31 1.99 4.96
C ARG A 90 -1.45 1.07 6.18
N ALA A 91 -2.68 0.65 6.48
CA ALA A 91 -3.04 -0.34 7.48
C ALA A 91 -4.15 -1.24 6.92
N VAL A 92 -4.50 -2.34 7.61
CA VAL A 92 -5.62 -3.18 7.16
C VAL A 92 -6.94 -2.38 7.21
N PRO A 93 -7.89 -2.59 6.28
CA PRO A 93 -9.14 -1.81 6.22
C PRO A 93 -9.93 -1.76 7.52
N ALA A 94 -9.95 -2.85 8.29
CA ALA A 94 -10.66 -2.89 9.57
C ALA A 94 -10.10 -1.89 10.58
N ASP A 95 -8.77 -1.73 10.64
CA ASP A 95 -8.10 -0.78 11.53
C ASP A 95 -8.34 0.66 11.09
N LEU A 96 -8.25 0.92 9.78
CA LEU A 96 -8.56 2.23 9.21
C LEU A 96 -9.98 2.63 9.59
N VAL A 97 -10.98 1.80 9.30
CA VAL A 97 -12.38 2.12 9.62
C VAL A 97 -12.60 2.31 11.12
N SER A 98 -12.01 1.45 11.96
CA SER A 98 -12.13 1.58 13.42
C SER A 98 -11.60 2.92 13.92
N TYR A 99 -10.42 3.32 13.45
CA TYR A 99 -9.80 4.57 13.84
C TYR A 99 -10.60 5.78 13.35
N PHE A 100 -10.96 5.80 12.06
CA PHE A 100 -11.63 6.93 11.44
C PHE A 100 -13.05 7.14 12.00
N ILE A 101 -13.78 6.07 12.33
CA ILE A 101 -15.06 6.18 13.04
C ILE A 101 -14.87 6.76 14.45
N ALA A 102 -13.89 6.28 15.22
CA ALA A 102 -13.63 6.81 16.55
C ALA A 102 -13.26 8.30 16.52
N ARG A 103 -12.40 8.69 15.56
CA ARG A 103 -12.06 10.08 15.28
C ARG A 103 -13.31 10.90 15.00
N ASP A 104 -14.14 10.46 14.06
CA ASP A 104 -15.32 11.19 13.62
C ASP A 104 -16.35 11.32 14.74
N MET A 105 -16.57 10.27 15.52
CA MET A 105 -17.42 10.32 16.72
C MET A 105 -16.88 11.31 17.76
N GLY A 106 -15.57 11.35 17.96
CA GLY A 106 -14.94 12.23 18.95
C GLY A 106 -15.05 13.71 18.59
N VAL A 107 -14.97 14.04 17.30
CA VAL A 107 -15.09 15.44 16.82
C VAL A 107 -16.51 15.83 16.44
N SER A 108 -17.45 14.88 16.39
CA SER A 108 -18.85 15.15 16.01
C SER A 108 -19.59 16.11 16.95
N GLY A 109 -19.13 16.22 18.21
CA GLY A 109 -19.81 16.96 19.28
C GLY A 109 -21.05 16.25 19.84
N MET A 110 -21.33 15.01 19.44
CA MET A 110 -22.53 14.27 19.86
C MET A 110 -22.38 13.54 21.20
N PHE A 111 -21.15 13.34 21.69
CA PHE A 111 -20.83 12.59 22.89
C PHE A 111 -19.84 13.37 23.75
N GLU A 112 -19.79 13.08 25.05
CA GLU A 112 -18.80 13.66 25.97
C GLU A 112 -17.37 13.34 25.51
N ALA A 113 -17.13 12.08 25.13
CA ALA A 113 -15.89 11.65 24.50
C ALA A 113 -16.09 10.39 23.67
N ALA A 114 -15.25 10.22 22.64
CA ALA A 114 -15.10 8.96 21.93
C ALA A 114 -13.62 8.58 21.82
N PHE A 115 -13.31 7.32 22.10
CA PHE A 115 -11.95 6.79 22.14
C PHE A 115 -11.71 5.74 21.06
N PRO A 116 -10.58 5.80 20.32
CA PRO A 116 -10.18 4.75 19.40
C PRO A 116 -9.82 3.45 20.13
N PRO A 117 -9.75 2.32 19.39
CA PRO A 117 -9.41 1.03 19.98
C PRO A 117 -8.10 1.07 20.78
N GLY A 118 -8.10 0.44 21.95
CA GLY A 118 -6.91 0.36 22.82
C GLY A 118 -6.57 1.63 23.59
N THR A 119 -7.45 2.64 23.57
CA THR A 119 -7.33 3.84 24.41
C THR A 119 -8.49 3.89 25.41
N SER A 120 -8.24 4.51 26.57
CA SER A 120 -9.22 4.67 27.64
C SER A 120 -9.03 6.04 28.29
N PRO A 121 -10.08 6.68 28.83
CA PRO A 121 -9.89 7.81 29.73
C PRO A 121 -9.11 7.31 30.95
N GLY A 122 -8.05 8.06 31.29
CA GLY A 122 -7.25 7.83 32.49
C GLY A 122 -7.93 8.34 33.75
#